data_AF-A0A6A6YTC5-F1
#
_entry.id   AF-A0A6A6YTC5-F1
#
_cell.length_a   1.000
_cell.length_b   1.000
_cell.length_c   1.000
_cell.angle_alpha   90.00
_cell.angle_beta   90.00
_cell.angle_gamma   90.00
#
_symmetry.space_group_name_H-M   'P 1'
#
loop_
_entity.id
_entity.type
_entity.pdbx_description
1 polymer ?
#
loop_
_entity_poly.entity_id
_entity_poly.type
_entity_poly.pdbx_seq_one_letter_code
_entity_poly.pdbx_strand_id
1 'polypeptide(L)'
;IGSSKKKSKLVKQLTKGRQQVFTAINALGLGINALTIRAVVHIRTIRKIRHYAQESGRAGRNRRKSKAIIIHGFRTDKRGVVYK
;
A
#
# COMPACT_ATOMS: atom_id res chain seq x y z
N ILE A 1 -9.37 11.10 11.35
CA ILE A 1 -8.83 9.81 11.87
C ILE A 1 -7.33 9.95 12.17
N GLY A 2 -6.96 9.85 13.45
CA GLY A 2 -5.58 9.88 13.99
C GLY A 2 -4.96 11.28 14.10
N SER A 3 -4.42 11.63 15.29
CA SER A 3 -3.67 12.88 15.49
C SER A 3 -2.39 12.90 14.65
N SER A 4 -1.92 14.10 14.28
CA SER A 4 -0.66 14.27 13.52
C SER A 4 0.52 13.58 14.21
N LYS A 5 0.58 13.68 15.56
CA LYS A 5 1.57 12.99 16.39
C LYS A 5 1.53 11.46 16.22
N LYS A 6 0.35 10.85 16.19
CA LYS A 6 0.18 9.41 16.00
C LYS A 6 0.61 8.98 14.59
N LYS A 7 0.25 9.75 13.55
CA LYS A 7 0.70 9.49 12.17
C LYS A 7 2.22 9.60 12.02
N SER A 8 2.83 10.62 12.61
CA SER A 8 4.30 10.80 12.61
C SER A 8 5.02 9.63 13.30
N LYS A 9 4.49 9.13 14.43
CA LYS A 9 5.04 7.95 15.12
C LYS A 9 5.02 6.70 14.23
N LEU A 10 3.92 6.46 13.52
CA LEU A 10 3.79 5.34 12.57
C LEU A 10 4.80 5.46 11.41
N VAL A 11 4.93 6.66 10.82
CA VAL A 11 5.92 6.91 9.75
C VAL A 11 7.35 6.66 10.27
N LYS A 12 7.67 7.11 11.48
CA LYS A 12 8.99 6.84 12.10
C LYS A 12 9.25 5.35 12.30
N GLN A 13 8.24 4.58 12.74
CA GLN A 13 8.36 3.13 12.89
C GLN A 13 8.62 2.44 11.55
N LEU A 14 7.91 2.88 10.49
CA LEU A 14 8.06 2.37 9.13
C LEU A 14 9.47 2.64 8.59
N THR A 15 9.95 3.89 8.67
CA THR A 15 11.27 4.27 8.17
C THR A 15 12.40 3.57 8.92
N LYS A 16 12.24 3.34 10.23
CA LYS A 16 13.20 2.60 11.06
C LYS A 16 13.12 1.08 10.89
N GLY A 17 12.20 0.55 10.09
CA GLY A 17 12.02 -0.90 9.92
C GLY A 17 11.55 -1.64 11.18
N ARG A 18 11.01 -0.92 12.18
CA ARG A 18 10.56 -1.51 13.46
C ARG A 18 9.23 -2.26 13.35
N GLN A 19 8.58 -2.14 12.22
CA GLN A 19 7.28 -2.73 11.93
C GLN A 19 7.34 -3.24 10.50
N GLN A 20 6.94 -4.49 10.30
CA GLN A 20 7.07 -5.17 9.02
C GLN A 20 5.93 -4.84 8.05
N VAL A 21 4.72 -4.62 8.59
CA VAL A 21 3.51 -4.40 7.79
C VAL A 21 2.78 -3.15 8.28
N PHE A 22 2.35 -2.32 7.33
CA PHE A 22 1.53 -1.14 7.54
C PHE A 22 0.35 -1.14 6.58
N THR A 23 -0.81 -0.70 7.07
CA THR A 23 -2.02 -0.53 6.27
C THR A 23 -2.40 0.94 6.21
N ALA A 24 -2.79 1.41 5.03
CA ALA A 24 -3.23 2.77 4.82
C ALA A 24 -4.27 2.81 3.70
N ILE A 25 -5.36 3.54 3.93
CA ILE A 25 -6.15 4.13 2.84
C ILE A 25 -5.36 5.35 2.35
N ASN A 26 -5.36 5.66 1.05
CA ASN A 26 -4.62 6.78 0.46
C ASN A 26 -4.95 8.12 1.12
N ALA A 27 -4.32 8.41 2.26
CA ALA A 27 -4.63 9.58 3.06
C ALA A 27 -3.52 9.86 4.08
N LEU A 28 -2.32 9.28 3.91
CA LEU A 28 -1.26 9.62 4.84
C LEU A 28 -0.83 11.08 4.66
N GLY A 29 -0.94 11.67 3.46
CA GLY A 29 -0.73 13.11 3.21
C GLY A 29 0.69 13.65 3.52
N LEU A 30 1.43 12.94 4.34
CA LEU A 30 2.74 13.26 4.92
C LEU A 30 3.89 12.87 3.99
N GLY A 31 3.61 12.17 2.89
CA GLY A 31 4.60 11.44 2.13
C GLY A 31 5.18 10.28 2.96
N ILE A 32 5.44 9.14 2.31
CA ILE A 32 6.25 8.09 2.94
C ILE A 32 7.52 7.99 2.10
N ASN A 33 8.67 8.21 2.73
CA ASN A 33 9.96 8.01 2.12
C ASN A 33 10.78 6.99 2.92
N ALA A 34 10.28 5.76 2.96
CA ALA A 34 11.02 4.64 3.54
C ALA A 34 11.72 3.88 2.41
N LEU A 35 13.05 3.98 2.36
CA LEU A 35 13.88 3.33 1.34
C LEU A 35 13.80 1.79 1.39
N THR A 36 13.38 1.26 2.54
CA THR A 36 13.37 -0.18 2.85
C THR A 36 12.09 -0.90 2.45
N ILE A 37 11.06 -0.21 1.94
CA ILE A 37 9.81 -0.86 1.53
C ILE A 37 10.08 -1.88 0.40
N ARG A 38 9.73 -3.14 0.65
CA ARG A 38 9.97 -4.26 -0.29
C ARG A 38 8.74 -4.64 -1.10
N ALA A 39 7.55 -4.36 -0.58
CA ALA A 39 6.30 -4.64 -1.26
C ALA A 39 5.25 -3.56 -0.97
N VAL A 40 4.41 -3.27 -1.96
CA VAL A 40 3.15 -2.54 -1.80
C VAL A 40 2.03 -3.44 -2.31
N VAL A 41 0.99 -3.64 -1.49
CA VAL A 41 -0.15 -4.51 -1.79
C VAL A 41 -1.42 -3.67 -1.87
N HIS A 42 -2.08 -3.68 -3.02
CA HIS A 42 -3.38 -3.04 -3.23
C HIS A 42 -4.48 -4.09 -3.08
N ILE A 43 -5.35 -3.92 -2.09
CA ILE A 43 -6.46 -4.85 -1.77
C ILE A 43 -7.77 -4.39 -2.45
N ARG A 44 -7.80 -3.18 -3.03
CA ARG A 44 -8.95 -2.62 -3.74
C ARG A 44 -8.67 -2.48 -5.23
N THR A 45 -9.73 -2.46 -6.01
CA THR A 45 -9.70 -2.13 -7.43
C THR A 45 -8.97 -0.82 -7.69
N ILE A 46 -8.04 -0.85 -8.64
CA ILE A 46 -7.30 0.34 -9.10
C ILE A 46 -8.24 1.20 -9.94
N ARG A 47 -8.75 2.29 -9.36
CA ARG A 47 -9.67 3.21 -10.07
C ARG A 47 -8.96 4.12 -11.08
N LYS A 48 -7.68 4.45 -10.84
CA LYS A 48 -6.85 5.31 -11.70
C LYS A 48 -5.42 4.78 -11.74
N ILE A 49 -4.88 4.52 -12.93
CA ILE A 49 -3.53 3.98 -13.08
C ILE A 49 -2.44 4.90 -12.49
N ARG A 50 -2.62 6.22 -12.60
CA ARG A 50 -1.71 7.21 -12.00
C ARG A 50 -1.60 7.06 -10.48
N HIS A 51 -2.71 6.76 -9.81
CA HIS A 51 -2.71 6.57 -8.35
C HIS A 51 -1.93 5.30 -8.01
N TYR A 52 -2.19 4.20 -8.72
CA TYR A 52 -1.42 2.97 -8.59
C TYR A 52 0.08 3.21 -8.81
N ALA A 53 0.48 3.92 -9.87
CA ALA A 53 1.88 4.24 -10.13
C ALA A 53 2.52 5.02 -8.96
N GLN A 54 1.82 6.03 -8.43
CA GLN A 54 2.30 6.83 -7.30
C GLN A 54 2.41 6.02 -5.99
N GLU A 55 1.45 5.13 -5.74
CA GLU A 55 1.40 4.27 -4.56
C GLU A 55 2.45 3.16 -4.61
N SER A 56 2.47 2.40 -5.71
CA SER A 56 3.39 1.28 -5.93
C SER A 56 4.85 1.72 -6.00
N GLY A 57 5.14 2.91 -6.56
CA GLY A 57 6.48 3.51 -6.61
C GLY A 57 7.10 3.87 -5.25
N ARG A 58 6.40 3.58 -4.14
CA ARG A 58 6.99 3.63 -2.78
C ARG A 58 7.88 2.43 -2.50
N ALA A 59 7.67 1.29 -3.14
CA ALA A 59 8.52 0.11 -2.99
C ALA A 59 9.82 0.24 -3.80
N GLY A 60 10.93 -0.29 -3.28
CA GLY A 60 12.18 -0.41 -4.03
C GLY A 60 12.92 0.90 -4.31
N ARG A 61 12.68 1.96 -3.52
CA ARG A 61 13.40 3.24 -3.67
C ARG A 61 14.90 3.13 -3.44
N ASN A 62 15.36 2.07 -2.79
CA ASN A 62 16.77 1.72 -2.67
C ASN A 62 17.33 0.91 -3.85
N ARG A 63 16.60 0.83 -4.98
CA ARG A 63 16.96 0.08 -6.20
C ARG A 63 17.12 -1.44 -6.02
N ARG A 64 16.76 -2.00 -4.86
CA ARG A 64 16.74 -3.47 -4.67
C ARG A 64 15.41 -4.03 -5.15
N LYS A 65 15.42 -5.23 -5.76
CA LYS A 65 14.22 -5.95 -6.29
C LYS A 65 12.99 -5.82 -5.40
N SER A 66 11.92 -5.16 -5.80
CA SER A 66 10.70 -5.00 -4.98
C SER A 66 9.48 -5.58 -5.70
N LYS A 67 8.33 -5.61 -5.01
CA LYS A 67 7.05 -6.07 -5.59
C LYS A 67 5.98 -4.98 -5.49
N ALA A 68 5.21 -4.83 -6.55
CA ALA A 68 3.92 -4.16 -6.54
C ALA A 68 2.86 -5.21 -6.82
N ILE A 69 1.93 -5.41 -5.88
CA ILE A 69 0.95 -6.50 -5.92
C ILE A 69 -0.44 -5.89 -5.93
N ILE A 70 -1.29 -6.39 -6.82
CA ILE A 70 -2.72 -6.10 -6.82
C ILE A 70 -3.42 -7.41 -6.47
N ILE A 71 -4.21 -7.38 -5.41
CA ILE A 71 -5.14 -8.46 -5.07
C ILE A 71 -6.49 -8.04 -5.61
N HIS A 72 -7.01 -8.80 -6.57
CA HIS A 72 -8.35 -8.64 -7.10
C HIS A 72 -9.19 -9.85 -6.69
N GLY A 73 -10.21 -9.60 -5.86
CA GLY A 73 -11.19 -10.61 -5.52
C GLY A 73 -12.27 -10.65 -6.58
N PHE A 74 -12.76 -11.85 -6.86
CA PHE A 74 -13.99 -12.08 -7.61
C PHE A 74 -15.02 -12.71 -6.68
N ARG A 75 -16.29 -12.38 -6.86
CA ARG A 75 -17.39 -13.04 -6.15
C ARG A 75 -18.04 -14.02 -7.10
N THR A 76 -18.34 -15.22 -6.63
CA THR A 76 -19.09 -16.20 -7.41
C THR A 76 -20.43 -16.41 -6.73
N ASP A 77 -21.53 -16.44 -7.50
CA ASP A 77 -22.82 -16.85 -6.94
C ASP A 77 -22.92 -18.39 -6.85
N LYS A 78 -24.04 -18.88 -6.29
CA LYS A 78 -24.31 -20.31 -6.14
C LYS A 78 -24.40 -21.07 -7.48
N ARG A 79 -24.54 -20.35 -8.60
CA ARG A 79 -24.64 -20.91 -9.96
C ARG A 79 -23.30 -20.88 -10.70
N GLY A 80 -22.22 -20.46 -10.03
CA GLY A 80 -20.89 -20.36 -10.66
C GLY A 80 -20.68 -19.07 -11.45
N VAL A 81 -21.62 -18.11 -11.40
CA VAL A 81 -21.49 -16.85 -12.13
C VAL A 81 -20.49 -15.95 -11.40
N VAL A 82 -19.45 -15.51 -12.11
CA VAL A 82 -18.37 -14.68 -11.57
C VAL A 82 -18.69 -13.20 -11.76
N TYR A 83 -18.66 -12.46 -10.66
CA TYR A 83 -18.80 -11.02 -10.57
C TYR A 83 -17.45 -10.40 -10.20
N LYS A 84 -17.10 -9.31 -10.90
CA LYS A 84 -15.90 -8.51 -10.63
C LYS A 84 -16.16 -7.43 -9.59
#